data_AF-A0A7C3TTH6-F1
#
_entry.id   AF-A0A7C3TTH6-F1
#
_cell.length_a   1.000
_cell.length_b   1.000
_cell.length_c   1.000
_cell.angle_alpha   90.00
_cell.angle_beta   90.00
_cell.angle_gamma   90.00
#
_symmetry.space_group_name_H-M   'P 1'
#
loop_
_entity.id
_entity.type
_entity.pdbx_description
1 polymer ?
#
loop_
_entity_poly.entity_id
_entity_poly.type
_entity_poly.pdbx_seq_one_letter_code
_entity_poly.pdbx_strand_id
1 'polypeptide(L)' 'MPVRVAVNGFGRIGRLVFRAGLKAPKREVEFVAVNDLADAR' A
#
# COMPACT_ATOMS: atom_id res chain seq x y z
N MET A 1 -10.70 12.15 -7.31
CA MET A 1 -9.49 11.45 -7.77
C MET A 1 -8.90 10.74 -6.56
N PRO A 2 -8.52 9.46 -6.64
CA PRO A 2 -7.97 8.75 -5.51
C PRO A 2 -6.62 9.35 -5.08
N VAL A 3 -6.33 9.33 -3.78
CA VAL A 3 -5.04 9.74 -3.25
C VAL A 3 -4.03 8.66 -3.61
N ARG A 4 -2.96 9.06 -4.31
CA ARG A 4 -1.88 8.15 -4.72
C ARG A 4 -0.91 7.97 -3.55
N VAL A 5 -0.75 6.74 -3.08
CA VAL A 5 0.04 6.41 -1.89
C VAL A 5 1.14 5.41 -2.24
N ALA A 6 2.33 5.65 -1.70
CA ALA A 6 3.42 4.67 -1.68
C ALA A 6 3.67 4.19 -0.25
N VAL A 7 4.09 2.93 -0.09
CA VAL A 7 4.47 2.35 1.21
C VAL A 7 5.98 2.16 1.25
N ASN A 8 6.67 2.85 2.17
CA ASN A 8 8.10 2.67 2.43
C ASN A 8 8.31 1.84 3.70
N GLY A 9 8.66 0.57 3.53
CA GLY A 9 8.67 -0.46 4.58
C GLY A 9 7.43 -1.34 4.53
N PHE A 10 7.51 -2.47 3.81
CA PHE A 10 6.46 -3.47 3.63
C PHE A 10 6.50 -4.62 4.66
N GLY A 11 6.83 -4.24 5.90
CA GLY A 11 6.77 -5.11 7.07
C GLY A 11 5.34 -5.40 7.53
N ARG A 12 5.18 -5.72 8.82
CA ARG A 12 3.86 -6.07 9.39
C ARG A 12 2.81 -4.98 9.16
N ILE A 13 3.13 -3.73 9.49
CA ILE A 13 2.19 -2.61 9.38
C ILE A 13 1.95 -2.21 7.93
N GLY A 14 3.01 -2.10 7.11
CA GLY A 14 2.86 -1.79 5.68
C GLY A 14 1.90 -2.74 4.96
N ARG A 15 1.99 -4.04 5.25
CA ARG A 15 1.05 -5.05 4.71
C ARG A 15 -0.38 -4.90 5.24
N LEU A 16 -0.56 -4.56 6.51
CA LEU A 16 -1.89 -4.34 7.08
C LEU A 16 -2.55 -3.08 6.50
N VAL A 17 -1.80 -1.99 6.35
CA VAL A 17 -2.26 -0.76 5.70
C VAL A 17 -2.65 -1.02 4.26
N PHE A 18 -1.81 -1.73 3.50
CA PHE A 18 -2.11 -2.10 2.11
C PHE A 18 -3.40 -2.93 2.03
N ARG A 19 -3.55 -3.95 2.88
CA ARG A 19 -4.78 -4.77 2.96
C ARG A 19 -6.02 -3.97 3.33
N ALA A 20 -5.91 -3.04 4.28
CA ALA A 20 -7.02 -2.18 4.70
C ALA A 20 -7.42 -1.23 3.56
N GLY A 21 -6.46 -0.59 2.90
CA GLY A 21 -6.71 0.30 1.79
C GLY A 21 -7.29 -0.40 0.55
N LEU A 22 -6.96 -1.68 0.31
CA LEU A 22 -7.63 -2.48 -0.74
C LEU A 22 -9.11 -2.76 -0.45
N LYS A 23 -9.52 -2.72 0.83
CA LYS A 23 -10.91 -2.86 1.25
C LYS A 23 -11.65 -1.52 1.35
N ALA A 24 -10.91 -0.41 1.32
CA ALA A 24 -11.50 0.92 1.33
C ALA A 24 -12.30 1.17 0.04
N PRO A 25 -13.26 2.10 0.04
CA PRO A 25 -13.97 2.49 -1.16
C PRO A 25 -12.98 2.82 -2.29
N LYS A 26 -13.21 2.27 -3.50
CA LYS A 26 -12.32 2.31 -4.68
C LYS A 26 -11.87 3.72 -5.13
N ARG A 27 -12.37 4.79 -4.51
CA ARG A 27 -12.14 6.19 -4.89
C ARG A 27 -11.29 6.97 -3.89
N GLU A 28 -10.89 6.37 -2.77
CA GLU A 28 -10.14 7.06 -1.71
C GLU A 28 -8.63 6.93 -1.87
N VAL A 29 -8.13 5.71 -2.10
CA VAL A 29 -6.70 5.41 -2.10
C VAL A 29 -6.33 4.55 -3.31
N GLU A 30 -5.25 4.92 -3.97
CA GLU A 30 -4.58 4.13 -5.01
C GLU A 30 -3.13 3.89 -4.57
N PHE A 31 -2.78 2.62 -4.30
CA PHE A 31 -1.39 2.27 -4.00
C PHE A 31 -0.60 2.18 -5.30
N VAL A 32 0.44 3.00 -5.44
CA VAL A 32 1.21 3.13 -6.70
C VAL A 32 2.60 2.54 -6.63
N ALA A 33 3.14 2.34 -5.42
CA ALA A 33 4.47 1.78 -5.21
C ALA A 33 4.62 1.19 -3.81
N VAL A 34 5.53 0.23 -3.70
CA VAL A 34 6.05 -0.30 -2.44
C VAL A 34 7.57 -0.29 -2.53
N ASN A 35 8.21 0.16 -1.46
CA ASN A 35 9.66 0.05 -1.26
C ASN A 35 9.93 -0.80 -0.02
N ASP A 36 10.74 -1.84 -0.16
CA ASP A 36 11.21 -2.69 0.94
C ASP A 36 12.64 -3.18 0.66
N LEU A 37 13.28 -3.80 1.65
CA LEU A 37 14.61 -4.40 1.51
C LEU A 37 14.53 -5.86 1.06
N ALA A 38 13.36 -6.50 1.20
CA ALA A 38 13.11 -7.84 0.70
C ALA A 38 12.87 -7.84 -0.82
N ASP A 39 13.25 -8.95 -1.45
CA ASP A 39 12.96 -9.19 -2.87
C ASP A 39 11.44 -9.39 -3.10
N ALA A 40 10.96 -9.01 -4.28
CA ALA A 40 9.54 -9.05 -4.65
C ALA A 40 9.08 -10.39 -5.27
N ARG A 41 9.99 -11.38 -5.36
CA ARG A 41 9.71 -12.73 -5.88
C ARG A 41 8.58 -13.46 -5.18
#